data_AF-A0A8X6PFK3-F1
#
_entry.id   AF-A0A8X6PFK3-F1
#
_cell.length_a   1.000
_cell.length_b   1.000
_cell.length_c   1.000
_cell.angle_alpha   90.00
_cell.angle_beta   90.00
_cell.angle_gamma   90.00
#
_symmetry.space_group_name_H-M   'P 1'
#
loop_
_entity.id
_entity.type
_entity.pdbx_description
1 polymer ?
#
loop_
_entity_poly.entity_id
_entity_poly.type
_entity_poly.pdbx_seq_one_letter_code
_entity_poly.pdbx_strand_id
1 'polypeptide(L)'
;KFIKTELNRHRPALGNCLGAFAGTFPVGFLEPMLNKHNQYSIHGKLQETSLEAQAVMAEMEQSMPTIDDLMSQVEKFVATGKYSETPAVIDVIIPLLCSYLPFWWSQGPDNVNVQSG
;
A
#
# COMPACT_ATOMS: atom_id res chain seq x y z
N LYS A 1 26.43 -12.44 -7.71
CA LYS A 1 26.70 -11.43 -8.78
C LYS A 1 25.69 -11.55 -9.93
N PHE A 2 25.53 -12.74 -10.52
CA PHE A 2 24.59 -12.99 -11.62
C PHE A 2 23.12 -12.60 -11.34
N ILE A 3 22.57 -13.00 -10.18
CA ILE A 3 21.18 -12.68 -9.80
C ILE A 3 20.91 -11.17 -9.75
N LYS A 4 21.86 -10.38 -9.22
CA LYS A 4 21.72 -8.91 -9.17
C LYS A 4 21.70 -8.28 -10.56
N THR A 5 22.54 -8.78 -11.47
CA THR A 5 22.57 -8.34 -12.86
C THR A 5 21.26 -8.67 -13.57
N GLU A 6 20.74 -9.86 -13.35
CA GLU A 6 19.50 -10.32 -13.97
C GLU A 6 18.27 -9.61 -13.41
N LEU A 7 18.26 -9.32 -12.11
CA LEU A 7 17.25 -8.50 -11.45
C LEU A 7 17.20 -7.09 -12.05
N ASN A 8 18.38 -6.45 -12.24
CA ASN A 8 18.46 -5.14 -12.86
C ASN A 8 17.99 -5.16 -14.33
N ARG A 9 18.26 -6.25 -15.06
CA ARG A 9 17.85 -6.42 -16.46
C ARG A 9 16.34 -6.47 -16.62
N HIS A 10 15.64 -7.14 -15.70
CA HIS A 10 14.18 -7.30 -15.76
C HIS A 10 13.42 -6.31 -14.88
N ARG A 11 14.11 -5.35 -14.25
CA ARG A 11 13.50 -4.39 -13.32
C ARG A 11 12.26 -3.68 -13.88
N PRO A 12 12.22 -3.21 -15.14
CA PRO A 12 11.01 -2.59 -15.69
C PRO A 12 9.84 -3.56 -15.82
N ALA A 13 10.09 -4.80 -16.24
CA ALA A 13 9.06 -5.83 -16.35
C ALA A 13 8.54 -6.26 -14.96
N LEU A 14 9.44 -6.39 -13.99
CA LEU A 14 9.10 -6.63 -12.59
C LEU A 14 8.30 -5.46 -12.00
N GLY A 15 8.68 -4.22 -12.29
CA GLY A 15 7.93 -3.02 -11.91
C GLY A 15 6.55 -2.98 -12.53
N ASN A 16 6.41 -3.31 -13.82
CA ASN A 16 5.11 -3.43 -14.48
C ASN A 16 4.25 -4.55 -13.89
N CYS A 17 4.84 -5.71 -13.62
CA CYS A 17 4.14 -6.81 -12.95
C CYS A 17 3.73 -6.41 -11.53
N LEU A 18 4.56 -5.69 -10.80
CA LEU A 18 4.27 -5.23 -9.44
C LEU A 18 3.22 -4.12 -9.42
N GLY A 19 3.25 -3.20 -10.40
CA GLY A 19 2.24 -2.17 -10.58
C GLY A 19 0.89 -2.74 -11.04
N ALA A 20 0.90 -3.69 -11.98
CA ALA A 20 -0.28 -4.46 -12.36
C ALA A 20 -0.80 -5.29 -11.17
N PHE A 21 0.09 -5.95 -10.43
CA PHE A 21 -0.25 -6.70 -9.22
C PHE A 21 -0.89 -5.77 -8.19
N ALA A 22 -0.25 -4.66 -7.83
CA ALA A 22 -0.78 -3.64 -6.91
C ALA A 22 -2.11 -3.05 -7.39
N GLY A 23 -2.31 -2.90 -8.70
CA GLY A 23 -3.58 -2.46 -9.30
C GLY A 23 -4.65 -3.56 -9.44
N THR A 24 -4.26 -4.83 -9.34
CA THR A 24 -5.19 -5.99 -9.38
C THR A 24 -5.66 -6.41 -8.00
N PHE A 25 -4.93 -6.08 -6.94
CA PHE A 25 -5.55 -6.05 -5.63
C PHE A 25 -6.47 -4.83 -5.60
N PRO A 26 -7.71 -4.98 -5.14
CA PRO A 26 -8.46 -3.80 -4.71
C PRO A 26 -7.58 -3.21 -3.63
N VAL A 27 -6.95 -2.06 -3.91
CA VAL A 27 -5.96 -1.47 -3.01
C VAL A 27 -6.64 -1.43 -1.65
N GLY A 28 -6.19 -2.32 -0.76
CA GLY A 28 -6.69 -2.34 0.61
C GLY A 28 -6.49 -0.94 1.14
N PHE A 29 -7.44 -0.46 1.93
CA PHE A 29 -7.15 0.78 2.63
C PHE A 29 -5.92 0.53 3.48
N LEU A 30 -4.92 1.42 3.36
CA LEU A 30 -3.76 1.40 4.22
C LEU A 30 -4.21 1.51 5.69
N GLU A 31 -5.31 2.22 5.93
CA GLU A 31 -5.99 2.28 7.21
C GLU A 31 -6.91 1.06 7.38
N PRO A 32 -6.65 0.21 8.39
CA PRO A 32 -7.46 -0.98 8.61
C PRO A 32 -8.96 -0.71 8.79
N MET A 33 -9.30 0.40 9.44
CA MET A 33 -10.69 0.81 9.69
C MET A 33 -11.51 1.06 8.42
N LEU A 34 -10.85 1.34 7.30
CA LEU A 34 -11.50 1.56 6.01
C LEU A 34 -11.57 0.28 5.17
N ASN A 35 -10.86 -0.81 5.55
CA ASN A 35 -10.91 -2.08 4.82
C ASN A 35 -12.29 -2.73 4.76
N LYS A 36 -13.26 -2.28 5.59
CA LYS A 36 -14.69 -2.65 5.46
C LYS A 36 -15.28 -2.31 4.08
N HIS A 37 -14.74 -1.30 3.39
CA HIS A 37 -15.17 -0.89 2.06
C HIS A 37 -14.56 -1.76 0.95
N ASN A 38 -13.63 -2.67 1.28
CA ASN A 38 -13.04 -3.62 0.35
C ASN A 38 -13.64 -5.02 0.57
N GLN A 39 -14.62 -5.39 -0.25
CA GLN A 39 -15.32 -6.69 -0.21
C GLN A 39 -14.41 -7.92 -0.41
N TYR A 40 -13.21 -7.71 -0.95
CA TYR A 40 -12.21 -8.75 -1.16
C TYR A 40 -11.14 -8.76 -0.06
N SER A 41 -11.15 -7.79 0.85
CA SER A 41 -10.22 -7.75 1.98
C SER A 41 -10.49 -8.92 2.93
N ILE A 42 -9.42 -9.56 3.36
CA ILE A 42 -9.46 -10.61 4.36
C ILE A 42 -9.81 -10.06 5.74
N HIS A 43 -9.61 -8.75 5.96
CA HIS A 43 -9.74 -8.10 7.25
C HIS A 43 -11.13 -8.27 7.86
N GLY A 44 -12.19 -8.04 7.07
CA GLY A 44 -13.57 -8.22 7.52
C GLY A 44 -14.02 -9.68 7.63
N LYS A 45 -13.38 -10.61 6.91
CA LYS A 45 -13.80 -12.04 6.89
C LYS A 45 -13.17 -12.85 8.02
N LEU A 46 -11.90 -12.59 8.33
CA LEU A 46 -11.14 -13.35 9.34
C LEU A 46 -11.44 -12.88 10.77
N GLN A 47 -11.74 -11.61 10.99
CA GLN A 47 -12.11 -11.10 12.33
C GLN A 47 -13.37 -11.77 12.91
N GLU A 48 -14.30 -12.21 12.05
CA GLU A 48 -15.52 -12.91 12.46
C GLU A 48 -15.29 -14.40 12.78
N THR A 49 -14.09 -14.93 12.55
CA THR A 49 -13.83 -16.38 12.59
C THR A 49 -13.36 -16.88 13.97
N SER A 50 -12.45 -16.18 14.65
CA SER A 50 -11.99 -16.54 16.02
C SER A 50 -11.18 -15.42 16.70
N LEU A 51 -10.92 -15.56 18.00
CA LEU A 51 -10.05 -14.63 18.76
C LEU A 51 -8.59 -14.69 18.29
N GLU A 52 -8.10 -15.87 17.92
CA GLU A 52 -6.76 -16.06 17.35
C GLU A 52 -6.63 -15.36 15.99
N ALA A 53 -7.67 -15.44 15.16
CA ALA A 53 -7.71 -14.73 13.89
C ALA A 53 -7.68 -13.20 14.11
N GLN A 54 -8.39 -12.68 15.11
CA GLN A 54 -8.33 -11.26 15.47
C GLN A 54 -6.93 -10.82 15.90
N ALA A 55 -6.23 -11.63 16.70
CA ALA A 55 -4.85 -11.35 17.11
C ALA A 55 -3.88 -11.28 15.91
N VAL A 56 -3.97 -12.24 14.99
CA VAL A 56 -3.17 -12.23 13.75
C VAL A 56 -3.49 -11.00 12.89
N MET A 57 -4.76 -10.63 12.77
CA MET A 57 -5.14 -9.43 12.04
C MET A 57 -4.56 -8.17 12.68
N ALA A 58 -4.59 -8.03 14.01
CA ALA A 58 -4.03 -6.88 14.71
C ALA A 58 -2.50 -6.74 14.52
N GLU A 59 -1.77 -7.86 14.48
CA GLU A 59 -0.34 -7.84 14.13
C GLU A 59 -0.11 -7.42 12.67
N MET A 60 -0.93 -7.94 11.75
CA MET A 60 -0.84 -7.59 10.33
C MET A 60 -1.12 -6.10 10.09
N GLU A 61 -2.12 -5.53 10.77
CA GLU A 61 -2.43 -4.10 10.73
C GLU A 61 -1.24 -3.23 11.14
N GLN A 62 -0.54 -3.61 12.22
CA GLN A 62 0.63 -2.88 12.71
C GLN A 62 1.84 -2.95 11.77
N SER A 63 1.86 -3.94 10.88
CA SER A 63 2.94 -4.11 9.90
C SER A 63 2.71 -3.32 8.60
N MET A 64 1.48 -2.83 8.37
CA MET A 64 1.16 -2.07 7.17
C MET A 64 1.62 -0.62 7.30
N PRO A 65 2.25 -0.04 6.27
CA PRO A 65 2.61 1.38 6.29
C PRO A 65 1.34 2.23 6.17
N THR A 66 1.33 3.37 6.87
CA THR A 66 0.29 4.38 6.70
C THR A 66 0.54 5.24 5.46
N ILE A 67 -0.46 5.99 5.01
CA ILE A 67 -0.28 7.00 3.96
C ILE A 67 0.81 8.01 4.34
N ASP A 68 0.88 8.42 5.62
CA ASP A 68 1.87 9.36 6.12
C ASP A 68 3.29 8.79 6.08
N ASP A 69 3.46 7.49 6.39
CA ASP A 69 4.74 6.81 6.28
C ASP A 69 5.25 6.76 4.83
N LEU A 70 4.36 6.51 3.88
CA LEU A 70 4.70 6.45 2.46
C LEU A 70 4.99 7.84 1.90
N MET A 71 4.18 8.84 2.24
CA MET A 71 4.39 10.24 1.83
C MET A 71 5.71 10.79 2.40
N SER A 72 6.03 10.50 3.66
CA SER A 72 7.31 10.87 4.29
C SER A 72 8.52 10.29 3.54
N GLN A 73 8.41 9.06 3.04
CA GLN A 73 9.47 8.44 2.22
C GLN A 73 9.64 9.13 0.87
N VAL A 74 8.54 9.54 0.23
CA VAL A 74 8.57 10.31 -1.01
C VAL A 74 9.20 11.69 -0.78
N GLU A 75 8.82 12.39 0.28
CA GLU A 75 9.38 13.70 0.62
C GLU A 75 10.89 13.62 0.88
N LYS A 76 11.32 12.64 1.66
CA LYS A 76 12.75 12.38 1.90
C LYS A 76 13.48 12.10 0.59
N PHE A 77 12.89 11.32 -0.31
CA PHE A 77 13.47 11.05 -1.62
C PHE A 77 13.60 12.32 -2.46
N VAL A 78 12.58 13.17 -2.50
CA VAL A 78 12.61 14.44 -3.24
C VAL A 78 13.68 15.38 -2.69
N ALA A 79 13.87 15.40 -1.36
CA ALA A 79 14.83 16.28 -0.71
C ALA A 79 16.30 15.86 -0.90
N THR A 80 16.59 14.56 -0.94
CA THR A 80 17.98 14.06 -0.85
C THR A 80 18.37 13.06 -1.93
N GLY A 81 17.41 12.47 -2.63
CA GLY A 81 17.54 11.15 -3.20
C GLY A 81 18.05 11.11 -4.63
N LYS A 82 19.04 10.24 -4.87
CA LYS A 82 19.28 9.67 -6.19
C LYS A 82 18.48 8.38 -6.31
N TYR A 83 17.88 8.14 -7.47
CA TYR A 83 17.16 6.89 -7.76
C TYR A 83 17.94 5.62 -7.39
N SER A 84 19.27 5.63 -7.56
CA SER A 84 20.14 4.49 -7.23
C SER A 84 20.15 4.11 -5.74
N GLU A 85 19.84 5.03 -4.84
CA GLU A 85 19.92 4.83 -3.38
C GLU A 85 18.61 4.25 -2.82
N THR A 86 17.47 4.68 -3.37
CA THR A 86 16.14 4.24 -2.93
C THR A 86 15.20 4.02 -4.13
N PRO A 87 15.51 3.03 -5.00
CA PRO A 87 14.74 2.79 -6.22
C PRO A 87 13.28 2.41 -5.94
N ALA A 88 13.00 1.83 -4.77
CA ALA A 88 11.65 1.45 -4.35
C ALA A 88 10.67 2.63 -4.26
N VAL A 89 11.16 3.86 -3.99
CA VAL A 89 10.29 5.03 -3.92
C VAL A 89 9.67 5.32 -5.29
N ILE A 90 10.49 5.32 -6.34
CA ILE A 90 10.04 5.57 -7.71
C ILE A 90 9.32 4.35 -8.31
N ASP A 91 9.88 3.16 -8.12
CA ASP A 91 9.40 1.96 -8.82
C ASP A 91 8.13 1.37 -8.17
N VAL A 92 7.86 1.67 -6.90
CA VAL A 92 6.80 1.02 -6.12
C VAL A 92 5.92 2.03 -5.38
N ILE A 93 6.50 2.87 -4.52
CA ILE A 93 5.72 3.73 -3.61
C ILE A 93 4.93 4.79 -4.37
N ILE A 94 5.54 5.50 -5.33
CA ILE A 94 4.85 6.51 -6.14
C ILE A 94 3.72 5.87 -6.97
N PRO A 95 3.95 4.79 -7.75
CA PRO A 95 2.87 4.10 -8.44
C PRO A 95 1.74 3.65 -7.52
N LEU A 96 2.07 3.09 -6.35
CA LEU A 96 1.09 2.69 -5.34
C LEU A 96 0.24 3.88 -4.87
N LEU A 97 0.88 4.99 -4.49
CA LEU A 97 0.18 6.21 -4.04
C LEU A 97 -0.72 6.79 -5.15
N CYS A 98 -0.25 6.80 -6.40
CA CYS A 98 -1.05 7.26 -7.54
C CYS A 98 -2.31 6.41 -7.76
N SER A 99 -2.24 5.10 -7.51
CA SER A 99 -3.41 4.21 -7.57
C SER A 99 -4.30 4.31 -6.33
N TYR A 100 -3.72 4.57 -5.17
CA TYR A 100 -4.41 4.57 -3.88
C TYR A 100 -5.15 5.87 -3.57
N LEU A 101 -4.49 7.03 -3.76
CA LEU A 101 -5.01 8.34 -3.37
C LEU A 101 -6.41 8.67 -3.92
N PRO A 102 -6.78 8.34 -5.17
CA PRO A 102 -8.14 8.58 -5.66
C PRO A 102 -9.22 7.83 -4.86
N PHE A 103 -8.91 6.60 -4.43
CA PHE A 103 -9.84 5.77 -3.67
C PHE A 103 -9.91 6.23 -2.22
N TRP A 104 -8.75 6.50 -1.60
CA TRP A 104 -8.69 7.11 -0.28
C TRP A 104 -9.44 8.44 -0.24
N TRP A 105 -9.25 9.33 -1.22
CA TRP A 105 -10.01 10.58 -1.28
C TRP A 105 -11.51 10.34 -1.37
N SER A 106 -11.98 9.32 -2.07
CA SER A 106 -13.43 9.06 -2.21
C SER A 106 -14.11 8.52 -0.94
N GLN A 107 -13.37 7.90 -0.03
CA GLN A 107 -13.92 7.19 1.14
C GLN A 107 -13.25 7.57 2.48
N GLY A 108 -12.22 8.40 2.44
CA GLY A 108 -11.37 8.76 3.57
C GLY A 108 -11.98 9.86 4.44
N PRO A 109 -11.46 10.01 5.67
CA PRO A 109 -12.00 10.94 6.66
C PRO A 109 -11.98 12.41 6.19
N ASP A 110 -11.06 12.77 5.29
CA ASP A 110 -10.88 14.13 4.79
C ASP A 110 -11.99 14.57 3.81
N ASN A 111 -12.69 13.62 3.18
CA ASN A 111 -13.74 13.91 2.21
C ASN A 111 -15.12 13.41 2.66
N VAL A 112 -15.18 12.38 3.51
CA VAL A 112 -16.44 11.85 4.04
C VAL A 112 -16.63 12.36 5.46
N ASN A 113 -17.56 13.29 5.65
CA ASN A 113 -17.95 13.76 6.98
C ASN A 113 -18.49 12.58 7.81
N VAL A 114 -17.78 12.23 8.89
CA VAL A 114 -18.17 11.18 9.87
C VAL A 114 -19.52 11.49 10.55
N GLN A 115 -20.09 12.69 10.35
CA GLN A 115 -21.38 13.12 10.92
C GLN A 115 -22.61 12.86 10.03
N SER A 116 -22.44 12.23 8.86
CA SER A 116 -23.55 11.89 7.97
C SER A 116 -23.68 10.37 7.83
N GLY A 117 -24.25 9.74 8.87
CA GLY A 117 -24.55 8.30 8.92
C GLY A 117 -25.12 7.90 10.27
#